data_AF-A0A7Y6IY84-F1
#
_entry.id   AF-A0A7Y6IY84-F1
#
_cell.length_a   1.000
_cell.length_b   1.000
_cell.length_c   1.000
_cell.angle_alpha   90.00
_cell.angle_beta   90.00
_cell.angle_gamma   90.00
#
_symmetry.space_group_name_H-M   'P 1'
#
loop_
_entity.id
_entity.type
_entity.pdbx_description
1 polymer ?
#
loop_
_entity_poly.entity_id
_entity_poly.type
_entity_poly.pdbx_seq_one_letter_code
_entity_poly.pdbx_strand_id
1 'polypeptide(L)'
;MARTWERVEESPAFEFGRVKLGAPATRTVCRRWLAQTYTDIVLSEIVKSESVSLNRSALLALQRATHATLHLISTELVDLDLTASEINALANLADGHGRTVSQLGAAVGARPTTLTSVLDRLERRGHITRGTRAGDRRSVLIELTDSGRAAAAVIAQTLTDIENRALEGLPAEAVAGFYAVLDALIKEGS
;
A
#
# COMPACT_ATOMS: atom_id res chain seq x y z
N MET A 1 -23.94 42.18 -41.03
CA MET A 1 -22.71 41.40 -40.79
C MET A 1 -23.05 39.93 -40.85
N ALA A 2 -22.63 39.28 -41.92
CA ALA A 2 -22.87 37.87 -42.20
C ALA A 2 -22.07 36.97 -41.23
N ARG A 3 -22.69 35.87 -40.78
CA ARG A 3 -21.96 34.63 -40.47
C ARG A 3 -22.67 33.49 -41.17
N THR A 4 -21.97 33.00 -42.17
CA THR A 4 -22.22 31.80 -42.96
C THR A 4 -22.23 30.58 -42.05
N TRP A 5 -23.29 29.78 -42.12
CA TRP A 5 -23.32 28.45 -41.53
C TRP A 5 -22.68 27.49 -42.53
N GLU A 6 -21.52 26.95 -42.16
CA GLU A 6 -20.79 25.97 -42.95
C GLU A 6 -21.49 24.61 -42.86
N ARG A 7 -21.76 24.04 -44.02
CA ARG A 7 -22.38 22.72 -44.22
C ARG A 7 -21.35 21.68 -43.82
N VAL A 8 -21.47 21.09 -42.63
CA VAL A 8 -20.68 19.91 -42.27
C VAL A 8 -21.28 18.71 -42.98
N GLU A 9 -20.46 18.14 -43.86
CA GLU A 9 -20.71 16.95 -44.67
C GLU A 9 -21.17 15.74 -43.85
N GLU A 10 -22.06 14.97 -44.46
CA GLU A 10 -22.53 13.67 -44.01
C GLU A 10 -21.33 12.73 -43.76
N SER A 11 -21.14 12.32 -42.51
CA SER A 11 -20.26 11.20 -42.17
C SER A 11 -20.96 9.87 -42.44
N PRO A 12 -20.25 8.83 -42.93
CA PRO A 12 -20.87 7.61 -43.42
C PRO A 12 -21.54 6.82 -42.30
N ALA A 13 -22.69 6.24 -42.64
CA ALA A 13 -23.46 5.36 -41.78
C ALA A 13 -22.60 4.21 -41.25
N PHE A 14 -22.38 4.19 -39.93
CA PHE A 14 -21.87 3.02 -39.23
C PHE A 14 -23.05 2.06 -39.03
N GLU A 15 -23.08 0.97 -39.80
CA GLU A 15 -24.15 -0.02 -39.76
C GLU A 15 -23.90 -1.01 -38.61
N PHE A 16 -24.52 -0.77 -37.45
CA PHE A 16 -24.63 -1.79 -36.39
C PHE A 16 -25.93 -2.59 -36.56
N GLY A 17 -25.79 -3.91 -36.46
CA GLY A 17 -26.79 -4.92 -36.81
C GLY A 17 -28.21 -4.72 -36.25
N ARG A 18 -29.16 -5.25 -37.02
CA ARG A 18 -30.62 -5.20 -36.81
C ARG A 18 -31.07 -5.49 -35.37
N VAL A 19 -31.36 -4.44 -34.61
CA VAL A 19 -32.31 -4.50 -33.50
C VAL A 19 -33.62 -3.86 -33.97
N LYS A 20 -34.66 -4.66 -34.19
CA LYS A 20 -36.02 -4.15 -34.41
C LYS A 20 -36.58 -3.66 -33.08
N LEU A 21 -36.38 -2.38 -32.76
CA LEU A 21 -37.15 -1.72 -31.71
C LEU A 21 -38.51 -1.30 -32.28
N GLY A 22 -39.58 -1.84 -31.71
CA GLY A 22 -40.95 -1.40 -32.03
C GLY A 22 -41.11 0.07 -31.65
N ALA A 23 -41.42 0.92 -32.63
CA ALA A 23 -41.59 2.34 -32.42
C ALA A 23 -42.82 2.64 -31.55
N PRO A 24 -42.72 3.50 -30.52
CA PRO A 24 -43.91 4.10 -29.93
C PRO A 24 -44.40 5.22 -30.84
N ALA A 25 -45.71 5.22 -31.09
CA ALA A 25 -46.40 6.23 -31.87
C ALA A 25 -46.35 7.62 -31.20
N THR A 26 -46.33 8.64 -32.05
CA THR A 26 -46.49 10.09 -31.78
C THR A 26 -45.21 10.91 -31.49
N ARG A 27 -45.12 12.02 -32.22
CA ARG A 27 -43.89 12.70 -32.68
C ARG A 27 -43.24 13.65 -31.65
N THR A 28 -43.67 13.65 -30.39
CA THR A 28 -43.22 14.65 -29.39
C THR A 28 -42.31 14.07 -28.30
N VAL A 29 -42.17 12.74 -28.21
CA VAL A 29 -41.38 12.10 -27.14
C VAL A 29 -39.88 11.94 -27.51
N CYS A 30 -39.50 12.07 -28.78
CA CYS A 30 -38.19 11.61 -29.25
C CYS A 30 -36.95 12.41 -28.78
N ARG A 31 -37.01 13.71 -28.46
CA ARG A 31 -35.77 14.43 -28.09
C ARG A 31 -35.35 14.25 -26.64
N ARG A 32 -36.31 14.20 -25.71
CA ARG A 32 -36.02 14.02 -24.28
C ARG A 32 -35.77 12.56 -23.95
N TRP A 33 -36.46 11.63 -24.61
CA TRP A 33 -36.28 10.19 -24.39
C TRP A 33 -34.97 9.67 -24.98
N LEU A 34 -34.60 10.05 -26.22
CA LEU A 34 -33.31 9.66 -26.81
C LEU A 34 -32.12 10.25 -26.05
N ALA A 35 -32.21 11.49 -25.57
CA ALA A 35 -31.17 12.08 -24.74
C ALA A 35 -31.05 11.37 -23.38
N GLN A 36 -32.16 10.95 -22.76
CA GLN A 36 -32.14 10.21 -21.50
C GLN A 36 -31.50 8.84 -21.67
N THR A 37 -31.91 8.06 -22.69
CA THR A 37 -31.35 6.72 -22.95
C THR A 37 -29.89 6.74 -23.41
N TYR A 38 -29.46 7.74 -24.19
CA TYR A 38 -28.06 7.84 -24.61
C TYR A 38 -27.15 8.26 -23.45
N THR A 39 -27.64 9.14 -22.57
CA THR A 39 -26.91 9.53 -21.35
C THR A 39 -26.84 8.38 -20.35
N ASP A 40 -27.90 7.58 -20.18
CA ASP A 40 -27.90 6.41 -19.31
C ASP A 40 -27.03 5.26 -19.85
N ILE A 41 -27.00 5.04 -21.17
CA ILE A 41 -26.12 4.05 -21.80
C ILE A 41 -24.66 4.47 -21.65
N VAL A 42 -24.32 5.72 -22.03
CA VAL A 42 -22.95 6.25 -21.94
C VAL A 42 -22.49 6.39 -20.50
N LEU A 43 -23.33 6.82 -19.55
CA LEU A 43 -23.01 6.80 -18.12
C LEU A 43 -22.87 5.36 -17.59
N SER A 44 -23.69 4.42 -18.05
CA SER A 44 -23.55 3.01 -17.63
C SER A 44 -22.29 2.36 -18.22
N GLU A 45 -21.85 2.73 -19.42
CA GLU A 45 -20.62 2.24 -20.05
C GLU A 45 -19.37 2.93 -19.51
N ILE A 46 -19.43 4.22 -19.19
CA ILE A 46 -18.35 4.97 -18.52
C ILE A 46 -18.19 4.50 -17.06
N VAL A 47 -19.28 4.25 -16.33
CA VAL A 47 -19.20 3.71 -14.96
C VAL A 47 -18.79 2.22 -14.97
N LYS A 48 -19.13 1.45 -16.02
CA LYS A 48 -18.66 0.07 -16.18
C LYS A 48 -17.20 -0.02 -16.63
N SER A 49 -16.65 0.98 -17.33
CA SER A 49 -15.27 0.93 -17.85
C SER A 49 -14.20 1.48 -16.89
N GLU A 50 -14.59 2.13 -15.79
CA GLU A 50 -13.63 2.73 -14.84
C GLU A 50 -13.74 2.19 -13.41
N SER A 51 -14.53 1.13 -13.17
CA SER A 51 -14.41 0.37 -11.93
C SER A 51 -13.24 -0.59 -12.04
N VAL A 52 -12.05 -0.16 -11.61
CA VAL A 52 -10.96 -1.10 -11.28
C VAL A 52 -11.58 -2.17 -10.40
N SER A 53 -11.57 -3.43 -10.84
CA SER A 53 -12.11 -4.53 -10.05
C SER A 53 -11.28 -4.69 -8.78
N LEU A 54 -11.71 -4.02 -7.70
CA LEU A 54 -11.05 -4.03 -6.39
C LEU A 54 -10.94 -5.45 -5.81
N ASN A 55 -11.71 -6.39 -6.35
CA ASN A 55 -11.67 -7.81 -6.01
C ASN A 55 -10.28 -8.46 -6.24
N ARG A 56 -9.45 -7.90 -7.13
CA ARG A 56 -8.04 -8.32 -7.34
C ARG A 56 -7.03 -7.20 -7.09
N SER A 57 -7.39 -6.19 -6.29
CA SER A 57 -6.46 -5.10 -5.97
C SER A 57 -5.30 -5.61 -5.11
N ALA A 58 -4.08 -5.58 -5.67
CA ALA A 58 -2.85 -5.92 -4.97
C ALA A 58 -2.62 -5.00 -3.75
N LEU A 59 -2.99 -3.72 -3.85
CA LEU A 59 -2.86 -2.76 -2.74
C LEU A 59 -3.77 -3.14 -1.55
N LEU A 60 -5.03 -3.48 -1.83
CA LEU A 60 -5.96 -3.90 -0.76
C LEU A 60 -5.59 -5.27 -0.19
N ALA A 61 -5.07 -6.18 -1.03
CA ALA A 61 -4.54 -7.46 -0.57
C ALA A 61 -3.33 -7.27 0.35
N LEU A 62 -2.40 -6.38 -0.03
CA LEU A 62 -1.24 -6.02 0.79
C LEU A 62 -1.68 -5.42 2.13
N GLN A 63 -2.63 -4.48 2.14
CA GLN A 63 -3.12 -3.89 3.39
C GLN A 63 -3.68 -4.96 4.34
N ARG A 64 -4.48 -5.91 3.83
CA ARG A 64 -5.01 -7.02 4.64
C ARG A 64 -3.89 -7.93 5.13
N ALA A 65 -2.94 -8.27 4.26
CA ALA A 65 -1.78 -9.09 4.62
C ALA A 65 -0.96 -8.41 5.73
N THR A 66 -0.66 -7.11 5.60
CA THR A 66 0.03 -6.32 6.63
C THR A 66 -0.70 -6.38 7.97
N HIS A 67 -2.03 -6.17 8.00
CA HIS A 67 -2.78 -6.26 9.26
C HIS A 67 -2.75 -7.67 9.87
N ALA A 68 -2.93 -8.71 9.05
CA ALA A 68 -2.87 -10.09 9.51
C ALA A 68 -1.49 -10.45 10.08
N THR A 69 -0.42 -10.08 9.37
CA THR A 69 0.97 -10.34 9.78
C THR A 69 1.33 -9.55 11.04
N LEU A 70 0.97 -8.26 11.14
CA LEU A 70 1.22 -7.48 12.35
C LEU A 70 0.48 -8.04 13.57
N HIS A 71 -0.76 -8.53 13.38
CA HIS A 71 -1.52 -9.15 14.45
C HIS A 71 -0.90 -10.48 14.92
N LEU A 72 -0.45 -11.32 13.98
CA LEU A 72 0.25 -12.56 14.27
C LEU A 72 1.55 -12.30 15.05
N ILE A 73 2.39 -11.38 14.57
CA ILE A 73 3.64 -10.99 15.22
C ILE A 73 3.38 -10.48 16.65
N SER A 74 2.38 -9.60 16.81
CA SER A 74 2.05 -9.06 18.13
C SER A 74 1.55 -10.13 19.10
N THR A 75 0.91 -11.18 18.58
CA THR A 75 0.41 -12.31 19.38
C THR A 75 1.54 -13.22 19.83
N GLU A 76 2.45 -13.58 18.91
CA GLU A 76 3.61 -14.44 19.19
C GLU A 76 4.62 -13.76 20.14
N LEU A 77 4.67 -12.41 20.12
CA LEU A 77 5.58 -11.61 20.93
C LEU A 77 4.89 -10.91 22.12
N VAL A 78 3.70 -11.36 22.52
CA VAL A 78 2.91 -10.72 23.58
C VAL A 78 3.68 -10.59 24.90
N ASP A 79 4.54 -11.55 25.22
CA ASP A 79 5.32 -11.59 26.45
C ASP A 79 6.44 -10.53 26.52
N LEU A 80 6.80 -9.92 25.40
CA LEU A 80 7.76 -8.81 25.39
C LEU A 80 7.13 -7.47 25.82
N ASP A 81 5.81 -7.39 25.95
CA ASP A 81 5.07 -6.15 26.26
C ASP A 81 5.40 -4.98 25.30
N LEU A 82 5.73 -5.29 24.04
CA LEU A 82 6.09 -4.31 23.02
C LEU A 82 4.93 -4.03 22.06
N THR A 83 4.81 -2.77 21.65
CA THR A 83 3.91 -2.38 20.56
C THR A 83 4.47 -2.82 19.20
N ALA A 84 3.61 -3.01 18.19
CA ALA A 84 4.04 -3.38 16.84
C ALA A 84 5.11 -2.45 16.24
N SER A 85 5.04 -1.14 16.52
CA SER A 85 6.05 -0.18 16.06
C SER A 85 7.39 -0.30 16.80
N GLU A 86 7.37 -0.66 18.08
CA GLU A 86 8.58 -0.93 18.87
C GLU A 86 9.25 -2.23 18.40
N ILE A 87 8.46 -3.28 18.16
CA ILE A 87 8.92 -4.53 17.56
C ILE A 87 9.59 -4.25 16.21
N ASN A 88 8.94 -3.49 15.33
CA ASN A 88 9.50 -3.14 14.02
C ASN A 88 10.83 -2.37 14.13
N ALA A 89 10.93 -1.42 15.08
CA ALA A 89 12.16 -0.67 15.30
C ALA A 89 13.31 -1.57 15.81
N LEU A 90 13.05 -2.47 16.76
CA LEU A 90 14.05 -3.40 17.27
C LEU A 90 14.44 -4.47 16.24
N ALA A 91 13.50 -4.96 15.45
CA ALA A 91 13.79 -5.88 14.34
C ALA A 91 14.77 -5.25 13.34
N ASN A 92 14.58 -3.97 13.01
CA ASN A 92 15.46 -3.21 12.13
C ASN A 92 16.81 -2.83 12.77
N LEU A 93 17.04 -3.16 14.04
CA LEU A 93 18.32 -3.00 14.74
C LEU A 93 18.96 -4.35 15.11
N ALA A 94 18.33 -5.48 14.77
CA ALA A 94 18.71 -6.81 15.23
C ALA A 94 20.08 -7.29 14.71
N ASP A 95 20.58 -6.69 13.63
CA ASP A 95 21.95 -6.92 13.13
C ASP A 95 23.04 -6.30 14.04
N GLY A 96 22.64 -5.56 15.08
CA GLY A 96 23.52 -4.91 16.04
C GLY A 96 24.19 -3.65 15.51
N HIS A 97 23.92 -3.24 14.28
CA HIS A 97 24.48 -2.03 13.70
C HIS A 97 23.68 -0.79 14.11
N GLY A 98 24.35 0.15 14.79
CA GLY A 98 23.75 1.43 15.14
C GLY A 98 23.30 2.22 13.91
N ARG A 99 22.12 2.83 13.98
CA ARG A 99 21.50 3.59 12.87
C ARG A 99 21.20 5.01 13.32
N THR A 100 21.36 5.97 12.42
CA THR A 100 20.84 7.32 12.66
C THR A 100 19.31 7.31 12.64
N VAL A 101 18.66 8.30 13.27
CA VAL A 101 17.20 8.43 13.23
C VAL A 101 16.66 8.42 11.79
N SER A 102 17.33 9.09 10.86
CA SER A 102 16.94 9.11 9.44
C SER A 102 17.06 7.73 8.78
N GLN A 103 18.16 7.01 9.02
CA GLN A 103 18.35 5.67 8.49
C GLN A 103 17.32 4.69 9.05
N LEU A 104 17.07 4.76 10.36
CA LEU A 104 16.06 3.91 10.99
C LEU A 104 14.66 4.25 10.48
N GLY A 105 14.33 5.54 10.30
CA GLY A 105 13.04 5.97 9.73
C GLY A 105 12.78 5.44 8.34
N ALA A 106 13.80 5.46 7.46
CA ALA A 106 13.71 4.84 6.15
C ALA A 106 13.51 3.33 6.24
N ALA A 107 14.26 2.64 7.12
CA ALA A 107 14.17 1.20 7.30
C ALA A 107 12.81 0.74 7.86
N VAL A 108 12.24 1.45 8.85
CA VAL A 108 10.96 1.06 9.44
C VAL A 108 9.73 1.50 8.62
N GLY A 109 9.92 2.29 7.55
CA GLY A 109 8.83 2.81 6.73
C GLY A 109 7.89 3.78 7.48
N ALA A 110 8.38 4.44 8.53
CA ALA A 110 7.56 5.29 9.40
C ALA A 110 7.88 6.78 9.20
N ARG A 111 6.84 7.62 9.34
CA ARG A 111 7.03 9.07 9.36
C ARG A 111 7.88 9.48 10.58
N PRO A 112 8.74 10.52 10.47
CA PRO A 112 9.67 10.92 11.54
C PRO A 112 9.01 11.18 12.90
N THR A 113 7.82 11.77 12.92
CA THR A 113 7.08 12.08 14.16
C THR A 113 6.66 10.82 14.92
N THR A 114 6.27 9.77 14.21
CA THR A 114 5.92 8.48 14.80
C THR A 114 7.16 7.80 15.38
N LEU A 115 8.28 7.85 14.65
CA LEU A 115 9.53 7.20 15.06
C LEU A 115 10.07 7.80 16.37
N THR A 116 10.09 9.13 16.53
CA THR A 116 10.56 9.75 17.78
C THR A 116 9.83 9.21 19.00
N SER A 117 8.50 9.10 18.93
CA SER A 117 7.69 8.57 20.05
C SER A 117 8.00 7.10 20.37
N VAL A 118 8.31 6.29 19.36
CA VAL A 118 8.69 4.88 19.50
C VAL A 118 10.04 4.78 20.20
N LEU A 119 11.02 5.55 19.72
CA LEU A 119 12.34 5.60 20.31
C LEU A 119 12.27 6.06 21.78
N ASP A 120 11.43 7.05 22.10
CA ASP A 120 11.29 7.58 23.48
C ASP A 120 10.75 6.51 24.44
N ARG A 121 9.91 5.60 23.97
CA ARG A 121 9.44 4.47 24.77
C ARG A 121 10.51 3.39 24.91
N LEU A 122 11.20 3.04 23.83
CA LEU A 122 12.28 2.04 23.85
C LEU A 122 13.45 2.45 24.74
N GLU A 123 13.82 3.73 24.72
CA GLU A 123 14.87 4.28 25.57
C GLU A 123 14.46 4.30 27.04
N ARG A 124 13.23 4.71 27.35
CA ARG A 124 12.69 4.63 28.72
C ARG A 124 12.60 3.21 29.25
N ARG A 125 12.35 2.23 28.37
CA ARG A 125 12.39 0.79 28.69
C ARG A 125 13.81 0.23 28.77
N GLY A 126 14.82 1.03 28.42
CA GLY A 126 16.22 0.63 28.49
C GLY A 126 16.66 -0.31 27.36
N HIS A 127 15.92 -0.41 26.25
CA HIS A 127 16.28 -1.24 25.10
C HIS A 127 17.24 -0.55 24.13
N ILE A 128 17.24 0.78 24.09
CA ILE A 128 18.13 1.55 23.22
C ILE A 128 18.84 2.66 23.99
N THR A 129 19.95 3.13 23.42
CA THR A 129 20.59 4.40 23.77
C THR A 129 20.52 5.35 22.58
N ARG A 130 20.50 6.65 22.88
CA ARG A 130 20.71 7.71 21.88
C ARG A 130 21.96 8.50 22.21
N GLY A 131 22.82 8.65 21.21
CA GLY A 131 24.08 9.36 21.36
C GLY A 131 24.40 10.20 20.14
N THR A 132 25.38 11.10 20.28
CA THR A 132 25.98 11.77 19.13
C THR A 132 26.89 10.78 18.39
N ARG A 133 26.78 10.75 17.06
CA ARG A 133 27.70 9.96 16.25
C ARG A 133 29.11 10.55 16.33
N ALA A 134 30.11 9.70 16.56
CA ALA A 134 31.51 10.12 16.48
C ALA A 134 31.81 10.67 15.07
N GLY A 135 32.20 11.95 14.99
CA GLY A 135 32.49 12.65 13.73
C GLY A 135 31.36 13.50 13.16
N ASP A 136 30.11 13.29 13.56
CA ASP A 136 28.98 14.15 13.16
C ASP A 136 28.02 14.38 14.34
N ARG A 137 28.20 15.51 15.01
CA ARG A 137 27.39 15.90 16.18
C ARG A 137 25.95 16.26 15.82
N ARG A 138 25.60 16.36 14.53
CA ARG A 138 24.25 16.70 14.07
C ARG A 138 23.36 15.47 13.90
N SER A 139 23.93 14.27 13.84
CA SER A 139 23.16 13.03 13.75
C SER A 139 23.08 12.31 15.10
N VAL A 140 21.85 11.95 15.46
CA VAL A 140 21.54 11.12 16.62
C VAL A 140 21.66 9.66 16.19
N LEU A 141 22.61 8.95 16.80
CA LEU A 141 22.84 7.52 16.63
C LEU A 141 22.00 6.74 17.63
N ILE A 142 21.31 5.71 17.15
CA ILE A 142 20.49 4.77 17.91
C ILE A 142 21.24 3.44 17.98
N GLU A 143 21.45 2.94 19.20
CA GLU A 143 22.14 1.67 19.44
C GLU A 143 21.35 0.81 20.42
N LEU A 144 21.44 -0.51 20.27
CA LEU A 144 20.83 -1.45 21.23
C LEU A 144 21.65 -1.51 22.52
N THR A 145 20.96 -1.59 23.66
CA THR A 145 21.55 -2.03 24.93
C THR A 145 21.65 -3.56 24.98
N ASP A 146 22.16 -4.13 26.07
CA ASP A 146 22.09 -5.58 26.29
C ASP A 146 20.65 -6.09 26.34
N SER A 147 19.76 -5.36 27.02
CA SER A 147 18.34 -5.68 27.05
C SER A 147 17.71 -5.58 25.66
N GLY A 148 18.06 -4.55 24.88
CA GLY A 148 17.60 -4.39 23.50
C GLY A 148 18.08 -5.51 22.59
N ARG A 149 19.34 -5.95 22.73
CA ARG A 149 19.88 -7.09 21.99
C ARG A 149 19.13 -8.38 22.29
N ALA A 150 18.84 -8.65 23.56
CA ALA A 150 18.07 -9.83 23.96
C ALA A 150 16.65 -9.81 23.35
N ALA A 151 15.95 -8.67 23.45
CA ALA A 151 14.63 -8.51 22.84
C ALA A 151 14.69 -8.63 21.30
N ALA A 152 15.65 -7.98 20.64
CA ALA A 152 15.82 -8.03 19.20
C ALA A 152 16.14 -9.45 18.69
N ALA A 153 16.89 -10.25 19.45
CA ALA A 153 17.17 -11.64 19.11
C ALA A 153 15.89 -12.50 19.15
N VAL A 154 15.05 -12.35 20.19
CA VAL A 154 13.75 -13.04 20.28
C VAL A 154 12.84 -12.63 19.12
N ILE A 155 12.79 -11.33 18.82
CA ILE A 155 12.02 -10.79 17.68
C ILE A 155 12.51 -11.41 16.38
N ALA A 156 13.81 -11.35 16.10
CA ALA A 156 14.39 -11.87 14.87
C ALA A 156 14.07 -13.35 14.67
N GLN A 157 14.27 -14.17 15.71
CA GLN A 157 13.93 -15.60 15.65
C GLN A 157 12.45 -15.83 15.35
N THR A 158 11.56 -15.10 16.04
CA THR A 158 10.11 -15.23 15.86
C THR A 158 9.69 -14.84 14.44
N LEU A 159 10.27 -13.78 13.87
CA LEU A 159 10.00 -13.36 12.50
C LEU A 159 10.47 -14.41 11.50
N THR A 160 11.66 -14.98 11.69
CA THR A 160 12.18 -16.09 10.88
C THR A 160 11.25 -17.31 10.96
N ASP A 161 10.74 -17.67 12.14
CA ASP A 161 9.84 -18.82 12.30
C ASP A 161 8.46 -18.57 11.67
N ILE A 162 7.95 -17.35 11.73
CA ILE A 162 6.72 -16.96 11.02
C ILE A 162 6.94 -17.04 9.50
N GLU A 163 8.03 -16.47 9.00
CA GLU A 163 8.36 -16.45 7.58
C GLU A 163 8.54 -17.87 7.02
N ASN A 164 9.30 -18.72 7.71
CA ASN A 164 9.50 -20.12 7.33
C ASN A 164 8.17 -20.89 7.23
N ARG A 165 7.27 -20.73 8.21
CA ARG A 165 5.94 -21.37 8.18
C ARG A 165 5.05 -20.80 7.08
N ALA A 166 5.06 -19.48 6.89
CA ALA A 166 4.21 -18.81 5.91
C ALA A 166 4.62 -19.11 4.47
N LEU A 167 5.91 -19.34 4.23
CA LEU A 167 6.47 -19.64 2.91
C LEU A 167 6.67 -21.14 2.64
N GLU A 168 6.37 -21.99 3.62
CA GLU A 168 6.52 -23.44 3.50
C GLU A 168 5.72 -23.98 2.30
N GLY A 169 6.39 -24.76 1.44
CA GLY A 169 5.78 -25.38 0.26
C GLY A 169 5.51 -24.42 -0.90
N LEU A 170 5.85 -23.13 -0.79
CA LEU A 170 5.80 -22.20 -1.91
C LEU A 170 7.02 -22.37 -2.82
N PRO A 171 6.84 -22.31 -4.15
CA PRO A 171 7.95 -22.41 -5.07
C PRO A 171 8.78 -21.10 -5.05
N ALA A 172 10.09 -21.23 -5.25
CA ALA A 172 11.03 -20.11 -5.11
C ALA A 172 10.71 -18.95 -6.06
N GLU A 173 10.21 -19.23 -7.27
CA GLU A 173 9.81 -18.20 -8.23
C GLU A 173 8.61 -17.38 -7.76
N ALA A 174 7.68 -17.96 -6.99
CA ALA A 174 6.53 -17.24 -6.46
C ALA A 174 6.99 -16.26 -5.37
N VAL A 175 7.91 -16.69 -4.50
CA VAL A 175 8.51 -15.86 -3.46
C VAL A 175 9.32 -14.71 -4.07
N ALA A 176 10.14 -15.00 -5.09
CA ALA A 176 10.88 -13.97 -5.81
C ALA A 176 9.95 -12.95 -6.50
N GLY A 177 8.86 -13.44 -7.12
CA GLY A 177 7.84 -12.58 -7.72
C GLY A 177 7.13 -11.68 -6.70
N PHE A 178 6.89 -12.17 -5.49
CA PHE A 178 6.31 -11.38 -4.39
C PHE A 178 7.23 -10.22 -3.97
N TYR A 179 8.51 -10.48 -3.73
CA TYR A 179 9.46 -9.41 -3.39
C TYR A 179 9.59 -8.37 -4.51
N ALA A 180 9.61 -8.80 -5.77
CA ALA A 180 9.63 -7.87 -6.91
C ALA A 180 8.43 -6.90 -6.92
N VAL A 181 7.24 -7.38 -6.52
CA VAL A 181 6.05 -6.53 -6.37
C VAL A 181 6.19 -5.57 -5.18
N LEU A 182 6.68 -6.05 -4.03
CA LEU A 182 6.90 -5.19 -2.86
C LEU A 182 7.90 -4.07 -3.16
N ASP A 183 9.02 -4.39 -3.82
CA ASP A 183 10.04 -3.41 -4.19
C ASP A 183 9.49 -2.33 -5.12
N ALA A 184 8.65 -2.72 -6.09
CA ALA A 184 7.99 -1.77 -6.97
C ALA A 184 7.05 -0.82 -6.19
N LEU A 185 6.32 -1.33 -5.20
CA LEU A 185 5.44 -0.52 -4.35
C LEU A 185 6.21 0.43 -3.42
N ILE A 186 7.33 -0.03 -2.84
CA ILE A 186 8.18 0.79 -1.97
C ILE A 186 8.81 1.94 -2.77
N LYS A 187 9.26 1.66 -4.00
CA LYS A 187 9.84 2.66 -4.90
C LYS A 187 8.86 3.78 -5.27
N GLU A 188 7.58 3.46 -5.46
CA GLU A 188 6.55 4.46 -5.76
C GLU A 188 6.28 5.42 -4.57
N GLY A 189 6.49 4.94 -3.34
CA GLY A 189 6.25 5.71 -2.12
C GLY A 189 7.45 6.52 -1.60
N SER A 190 8.62 6.42 -2.23
CA SER A 190 9.89 7.05 -1.82
C SER A 190 10.19 8.30 -2.63
#